data_AF-A0A133XX06-F1
#
_entry.id   AF-A0A133XX06-F1
#
_cell.length_a   1.000
_cell.length_b   1.000
_cell.length_c   1.000
_cell.angle_alpha   90.00
_cell.angle_beta   90.00
_cell.angle_gamma   90.00
#
_symmetry.space_group_name_H-M   'P 1'
#
loop_
_entity.id
_entity.type
_entity.pdbx_description
1 polymer ?
#
loop_
_entity_poly.entity_id
_entity_poly.type
_entity_poly.pdbx_seq_one_letter_code
_entity_poly.pdbx_strand_id
1 'polypeptide(L)'
;MSEEQSVGENRHEVLQTFQADLGVLSPANSHELELLEKEYGTEVMLYAINRMKNYAIRPQFAFKYLKTMVANWKKRKLTHLAEIETEDNLHTISPKQKSVYTEVRPKWFDTYSKKNTQTSSVSQETIDKFRERILALNA
;
A
#
# COMPACT_ATOMS: atom_id res chain seq x y z
N MET A 1 11.47 49.56 -11.34
CA MET A 1 12.38 48.50 -10.86
C MET A 1 11.66 47.70 -9.79
N SER A 2 11.00 46.61 -10.18
CA SER A 2 10.37 45.67 -9.23
C SER A 2 10.25 44.30 -9.90
N GLU A 3 11.38 43.59 -10.04
CA GLU A 3 11.41 42.21 -10.58
C GLU A 3 12.08 41.19 -9.65
N GLU A 4 12.49 41.58 -8.45
CA GLU A 4 13.25 40.69 -7.56
C GLU A 4 12.43 40.00 -6.45
N GLN A 5 11.13 40.31 -6.30
CA GLN A 5 10.32 39.74 -5.21
C GLN A 5 9.61 38.41 -5.55
N SER A 6 9.55 37.99 -6.83
CA SER A 6 8.83 36.76 -7.23
C SER A 6 9.68 35.49 -7.20
N VAL A 7 11.01 35.58 -7.14
CA VAL A 7 11.92 34.42 -7.31
C VAL A 7 12.15 33.65 -5.99
N GLY A 8 11.68 34.19 -4.86
CA GLY A 8 11.88 33.60 -3.53
C GLY A 8 10.76 32.67 -3.07
N GLU A 9 9.52 32.85 -3.52
CA GLU A 9 8.35 32.13 -2.97
C GLU A 9 8.22 30.68 -3.49
N ASN A 10 8.71 30.38 -4.70
CA ASN A 10 8.64 29.04 -5.28
C ASN A 10 9.82 28.11 -4.91
N ARG A 11 10.85 28.60 -4.22
CA ARG A 11 12.10 27.83 -3.99
C ARG A 11 11.95 26.59 -3.11
N HIS A 12 10.80 26.41 -2.48
CA HIS A 12 10.55 25.29 -1.56
C HIS A 12 9.25 24.55 -1.86
N GLU A 13 8.63 24.75 -3.02
CA GLU A 13 7.35 24.13 -3.34
C GLU A 13 7.44 22.59 -3.28
N VAL A 14 8.51 22.00 -3.83
CA VAL A 14 8.74 20.55 -3.80
C VAL A 14 8.93 20.04 -2.37
N LEU A 15 9.74 20.72 -1.57
CA LEU A 15 10.01 20.33 -0.18
C LEU A 15 8.76 20.45 0.69
N GLN A 16 8.01 21.55 0.57
CA GLN A 16 6.77 21.77 1.29
C GLN A 16 5.72 20.72 0.93
N THR A 17 5.55 20.45 -0.37
CA THR A 17 4.60 19.44 -0.87
C THR A 17 4.99 18.05 -0.37
N PHE A 18 6.27 17.70 -0.44
CA PHE A 18 6.75 16.42 0.07
C PHE A 18 6.45 16.27 1.57
N GLN A 19 6.76 17.29 2.37
CA GLN A 19 6.59 17.21 3.81
C GLN A 19 5.11 17.17 4.23
N ALA A 20 4.25 17.89 3.51
CA ALA A 20 2.81 17.88 3.74
C ALA A 20 2.17 16.52 3.45
N ASP A 21 2.57 15.86 2.36
CA ASP A 21 1.91 14.66 1.88
C ASP A 21 2.58 13.35 2.31
N LEU A 22 3.91 13.34 2.44
CA LEU A 22 4.72 12.13 2.58
C LEU A 22 5.54 12.08 3.87
N GLY A 23 5.57 13.18 4.63
CA GLY A 23 6.18 13.26 5.96
C GLY A 23 7.50 14.02 6.00
N VAL A 24 7.95 14.31 7.22
CA VAL A 24 9.10 15.17 7.49
C VAL A 24 10.42 14.50 7.07
N LEU A 25 11.27 15.26 6.39
CA LEU A 25 12.61 14.84 5.99
C LEU A 25 13.67 15.28 7.00
N SER A 26 14.73 14.48 7.14
CA SER A 26 15.95 14.90 7.83
C SER A 26 16.65 16.00 7.01
N PRO A 27 17.51 16.84 7.63
CA PRO A 27 18.23 17.89 6.91
C PRO A 27 19.04 17.37 5.71
N ALA A 28 19.65 16.19 5.83
CA ALA A 28 20.39 15.55 4.74
C ALA A 28 19.47 15.15 3.57
N ASN A 29 18.31 14.59 3.86
CA ASN A 29 17.34 14.19 2.83
C ASN A 29 16.68 15.41 2.19
N SER A 30 16.45 16.48 2.94
CA SER A 30 15.93 17.75 2.39
C SER A 30 16.92 18.33 1.38
N HIS A 31 18.22 18.34 1.71
CA HIS A 31 19.24 18.81 0.77
C HIS A 31 19.34 17.91 -0.47
N GLU A 32 19.25 16.59 -0.30
CA GLU A 32 19.23 15.66 -1.45
C GLU A 32 17.98 15.87 -2.32
N LEU A 33 16.82 16.21 -1.73
CA LEU A 33 15.61 16.56 -2.49
C LEU A 33 15.81 17.82 -3.35
N GLU A 34 16.48 18.85 -2.82
CA GLU A 34 16.82 20.07 -3.59
C GLU A 34 17.76 19.77 -4.77
N LEU A 35 18.69 18.83 -4.61
CA LEU A 35 19.57 18.40 -5.71
C LEU A 35 18.78 17.68 -6.81
N LEU A 36 17.83 16.83 -6.42
CA LEU A 36 16.94 16.16 -7.38
C LEU A 36 16.04 17.16 -8.10
N GLU A 37 15.50 18.15 -7.39
CA GLU A 37 14.73 19.22 -8.03
C GLU A 37 15.54 19.99 -9.08
N LYS A 38 16.81 20.30 -8.78
CA LYS A 38 17.70 20.93 -9.77
C LYS A 38 18.01 20.04 -10.97
N GLU A 39 18.07 18.72 -10.77
CA GLU A 39 18.39 17.77 -11.82
C GLU A 39 17.21 17.47 -12.74
N TYR A 40 16.02 17.27 -12.18
CA TYR A 40 14.82 16.81 -12.89
C TYR A 40 13.81 17.91 -13.18
N GLY A 41 13.93 19.06 -12.51
CA GLY A 41 12.97 20.16 -12.58
C GLY A 41 11.82 20.01 -11.59
N THR A 42 11.32 21.16 -11.12
CA THR A 42 10.22 21.28 -10.15
C THR A 42 8.97 20.53 -10.59
N GLU A 43 8.54 20.69 -11.85
CA GLU A 43 7.31 20.06 -12.37
C GLU A 43 7.36 18.53 -12.30
N VAL A 44 8.48 17.92 -12.68
CA VAL A 44 8.67 16.46 -12.64
C VAL A 44 8.67 15.96 -11.20
N MET A 45 9.32 16.70 -10.28
CA MET A 45 9.35 16.33 -8.87
C MET A 45 7.96 16.43 -8.21
N LEU A 46 7.20 17.49 -8.48
CA LEU A 46 5.83 17.64 -8.00
C LEU A 46 4.92 16.53 -8.55
N TYR A 47 5.06 16.22 -9.84
CA TYR A 47 4.34 15.11 -10.45
C TYR A 47 4.66 13.78 -9.75
N ALA A 48 5.94 13.48 -9.51
CA ALA A 48 6.37 12.28 -8.82
C ALA A 48 5.77 12.17 -7.40
N ILE A 49 5.81 13.26 -6.63
CA ILE A 49 5.24 13.33 -5.29
C ILE A 49 3.73 13.07 -5.34
N ASN A 50 3.01 13.73 -6.24
CA ASN A 50 1.57 13.52 -6.41
C ASN A 50 1.24 12.08 -6.81
N ARG A 51 2.05 11.50 -7.70
CA ARG A 51 1.90 10.10 -8.13
C ARG A 51 2.04 9.13 -6.96
N MET A 52 2.99 9.40 -6.07
CA MET A 52 3.28 8.59 -4.89
C MET A 52 2.12 8.49 -3.89
N LYS A 53 1.24 9.49 -3.84
CA LYS A 53 0.04 9.48 -2.96
C LYS A 53 -0.85 8.26 -3.22
N ASN A 54 -0.83 7.73 -4.45
CA ASN A 54 -1.64 6.57 -4.83
C ASN A 54 -1.07 5.22 -4.39
N TYR A 55 0.19 5.17 -3.93
CA TYR A 55 0.90 3.90 -3.68
C TYR A 55 0.93 3.46 -2.20
N ALA A 56 0.17 4.12 -1.32
CA ALA A 56 0.09 3.80 0.12
C ALA A 56 1.49 3.60 0.76
N ILE A 57 2.44 4.46 0.41
CA ILE A 57 3.84 4.35 0.82
C ILE A 57 3.95 4.82 2.27
N ARG A 58 4.67 4.06 3.10
CA ARG A 58 4.94 4.48 4.47
C ARG A 58 5.95 5.66 4.48
N PRO A 59 5.76 6.71 5.31
CA PRO A 59 6.59 7.92 5.30
C PRO A 59 8.10 7.67 5.32
N GLN A 60 8.56 6.70 6.14
CA GLN A 60 9.99 6.37 6.27
C GLN A 60 10.64 5.84 4.97
N PHE A 61 9.82 5.38 4.02
CA PHE A 61 10.29 4.88 2.73
C PHE A 61 9.98 5.83 1.57
N ALA A 62 9.20 6.89 1.80
CA ALA A 62 8.75 7.80 0.76
C ALA A 62 9.92 8.40 -0.01
N PHE A 63 10.93 8.93 0.68
CA PHE A 63 12.06 9.56 0.01
C PHE A 63 12.88 8.57 -0.84
N LYS A 64 13.11 7.37 -0.32
CA LYS A 64 13.79 6.30 -1.08
C LYS A 64 12.99 5.90 -2.33
N TYR A 65 11.67 5.85 -2.21
CA TYR A 65 10.79 5.52 -3.31
C TYR A 65 10.80 6.61 -4.39
N LEU A 66 10.73 7.89 -3.99
CA LEU A 66 10.86 9.04 -4.89
C LEU A 66 12.14 8.97 -5.71
N LYS A 67 13.30 8.76 -5.05
CA LYS A 67 14.59 8.60 -5.73
C LYS A 67 14.59 7.48 -6.75
N THR A 68 13.96 6.36 -6.41
CA THR A 68 13.87 5.21 -7.30
C THR A 68 12.99 5.52 -8.52
N MET A 69 11.89 6.22 -8.33
CA MET A 69 10.96 6.62 -9.39
C MET A 69 11.65 7.53 -10.41
N VAL A 70 12.26 8.63 -9.95
CA VAL A 70 12.92 9.60 -10.86
C VAL A 70 14.16 9.00 -11.53
N ALA A 71 14.92 8.16 -10.82
CA ALA A 71 16.06 7.46 -11.42
C ALA A 71 15.61 6.46 -12.50
N ASN A 72 14.45 5.82 -12.36
CA ASN A 72 13.92 4.92 -13.37
C ASN A 72 13.48 5.67 -14.62
N TRP A 73 12.85 6.84 -14.48
CA TRP A 73 12.52 7.71 -15.61
C TRP A 73 13.78 8.18 -16.34
N LYS A 74 14.81 8.59 -15.61
CA LYS A 74 16.12 8.93 -16.20
C LYS A 74 16.71 7.79 -17.03
N LYS A 75 16.68 6.55 -16.49
CA LYS A 75 17.16 5.35 -17.20
C LYS A 75 16.38 5.09 -18.50
N ARG A 76 15.10 5.41 -18.51
CA ARG A 76 14.23 5.33 -19.70
C ARG A 76 14.35 6.54 -20.62
N LYS A 77 15.21 7.51 -20.29
CA LYS A 77 15.38 8.78 -21.01
C LYS A 77 14.10 9.62 -21.07
N LEU A 78 13.25 9.49 -20.05
CA LEU A 78 12.07 10.34 -19.88
C LEU A 78 12.51 11.56 -19.08
N THR A 79 12.74 12.66 -19.79
CA THR A 79 13.28 13.90 -19.21
C THR A 79 12.24 15.00 -19.11
N HIS A 80 11.12 14.87 -19.83
CA HIS A 80 10.05 15.86 -19.82
C HIS A 80 8.77 15.29 -19.20
N LEU A 81 8.01 16.15 -18.53
CA LEU A 81 6.76 15.77 -17.87
C LEU A 81 5.78 15.06 -18.83
N ALA A 82 5.61 15.58 -20.05
CA ALA A 82 4.71 15.00 -21.05
C ALA A 82 5.06 13.54 -21.42
N GLU A 83 6.36 13.21 -21.48
CA GLU A 83 6.83 11.84 -21.77
C GLU A 83 6.54 10.91 -20.59
N ILE A 84 6.79 11.39 -19.37
CA ILE A 84 6.52 10.67 -18.13
C ILE A 84 5.03 10.39 -17.98
N GLU A 85 4.19 11.40 -18.18
CA GLU A 85 2.72 11.27 -18.13
C GLU A 85 2.21 10.27 -19.16
N THR A 86 2.74 10.31 -20.38
CA THR A 86 2.35 9.37 -21.45
C THR A 86 2.70 7.93 -21.06
N GLU A 87 3.91 7.69 -20.56
CA GLU A 87 4.35 6.38 -20.10
C GLU A 87 3.48 5.89 -18.93
N ASP A 88 3.23 6.74 -17.93
CA ASP A 88 2.40 6.39 -16.78
C ASP A 88 0.94 6.11 -17.18
N ASN A 89 0.40 6.83 -18.16
CA ASN A 89 -0.92 6.59 -18.74
C ASN A 89 -1.00 5.23 -19.45
N LEU A 90 0.03 4.84 -20.19
CA LEU A 90 0.09 3.52 -20.85
C LEU A 90 0.07 2.37 -19.82
N HIS A 91 0.75 2.53 -18.69
CA HIS A 91 0.79 1.51 -17.64
C HIS A 91 -0.41 1.53 -16.68
N THR A 92 -1.13 2.64 -16.56
CA THR A 92 -2.36 2.73 -15.76
C THR A 92 -3.61 2.24 -16.49
N ILE A 93 -3.62 2.26 -17.82
CA ILE A 93 -4.69 1.69 -18.65
C ILE A 93 -4.66 0.15 -18.64
N SER A 94 -3.60 -0.47 -18.10
CA SER A 94 -3.59 -1.92 -17.93
C SER A 94 -4.73 -2.35 -16.99
N PRO A 95 -5.75 -3.06 -17.48
CA PRO A 95 -6.92 -3.37 -16.68
C PRO A 95 -6.45 -4.22 -15.52
N LYS A 96 -6.87 -3.86 -14.29
CA LYS A 96 -6.72 -4.66 -13.07
C LYS A 96 -6.82 -6.13 -13.48
N GLN A 97 -5.69 -6.84 -13.51
CA GLN A 97 -5.72 -8.28 -13.71
C GLN A 97 -6.58 -8.80 -12.56
N LYS A 98 -7.82 -9.19 -12.87
CA LYS A 98 -8.67 -9.90 -11.92
C LYS A 98 -7.80 -11.05 -11.45
N SER A 99 -7.55 -11.13 -10.14
CA SER A 99 -6.80 -12.24 -9.60
C SER A 99 -7.48 -13.52 -10.08
N VAL A 100 -6.78 -14.30 -10.89
CA VAL A 100 -7.21 -15.65 -11.24
C VAL A 100 -6.88 -16.55 -10.04
N TYR A 101 -7.38 -16.16 -8.86
CA TYR A 101 -7.48 -17.08 -7.74
C TYR A 101 -8.78 -17.84 -7.96
N THR A 102 -8.72 -18.87 -8.80
CA THR A 102 -9.65 -19.99 -8.62
C THR A 102 -9.28 -20.61 -7.29
N GLU A 103 -10.11 -20.40 -6.29
CA GLU A 103 -10.00 -21.05 -4.99
C GLU A 103 -10.04 -22.57 -5.24
N VAL A 104 -8.87 -23.22 -5.32
CA VAL A 104 -8.79 -24.67 -5.43
C VAL A 104 -9.17 -25.21 -4.07
N ARG A 105 -10.47 -25.38 -3.83
CA ARG A 105 -10.99 -25.94 -2.59
C ARG A 105 -10.50 -27.39 -2.47
N PRO A 106 -9.58 -27.70 -1.55
CA PRO A 106 -9.02 -29.04 -1.47
C PRO A 106 -10.11 -30.03 -1.06
N LYS A 107 -10.13 -31.24 -1.63
CA LYS A 107 -11.16 -32.26 -1.33
C LYS A 107 -11.30 -32.60 0.16
N TRP A 108 -10.26 -32.36 0.96
CA TRP A 108 -10.29 -32.58 2.41
C TRP A 108 -11.12 -31.54 3.17
N PHE A 109 -11.44 -30.39 2.57
CA PHE A 109 -12.21 -29.33 3.21
C PHE A 109 -13.67 -29.75 3.50
N ASP A 110 -14.26 -30.60 2.65
CA ASP A 110 -15.60 -31.18 2.87
C ASP A 110 -15.61 -32.26 3.96
N THR A 111 -14.49 -32.95 4.16
CA THR A 111 -14.41 -34.04 5.15
C THR A 111 -14.40 -33.53 6.59
N TYR A 112 -13.88 -32.33 6.84
CA TYR A 112 -13.88 -31.74 8.19
C TYR A 112 -15.24 -31.14 8.57
N SER A 113 -15.96 -30.55 7.62
CA SER A 113 -17.29 -29.99 7.88
C SER A 113 -18.32 -31.06 8.26
N LYS A 114 -18.25 -32.26 7.65
CA LYS A 114 -19.15 -33.38 7.97
C LYS A 114 -18.84 -34.08 9.30
N LYS A 115 -17.57 -34.16 9.70
CA LYS A 115 -17.19 -34.81 10.97
C LYS A 115 -17.62 -34.01 12.19
N ASN A 116 -17.68 -32.69 12.09
CA ASN A 116 -18.14 -31.83 13.20
C ASN A 116 -19.65 -31.86 13.43
N THR A 117 -20.45 -32.34 12.47
CA THR A 117 -21.90 -32.52 12.64
C THR A 117 -22.26 -33.87 13.25
N GLN A 118 -21.33 -34.84 13.28
CA GLN A 118 -21.60 -36.21 13.74
C GLN A 118 -21.13 -36.51 15.17
N THR A 119 -20.33 -35.65 15.79
CA THR A 119 -19.74 -35.91 17.13
C THR A 119 -20.42 -35.16 18.28
N SER A 120 -21.60 -34.59 18.09
CA SER A 120 -22.32 -33.86 19.16
C SER A 120 -23.75 -34.31 19.35
N SER A 121 -24.01 -35.61 19.30
CA SER A 121 -25.22 -36.16 19.92
C SER A 121 -24.83 -37.24 20.93
N VAL A 122 -24.75 -36.86 22.21
CA VAL A 122 -24.78 -37.83 23.31
C VAL A 122 -26.12 -38.56 23.20
N SER A 123 -26.12 -39.90 23.18
CA SER A 123 -27.37 -40.66 23.10
C SER A 123 -28.23 -40.41 24.35
N GLN A 124 -29.55 -40.35 24.18
CA GLN A 124 -30.48 -40.13 25.29
C GLN A 124 -30.31 -41.16 26.41
N GLU A 125 -29.98 -42.40 26.05
CA GLU A 125 -29.67 -43.48 27.01
C GLU A 125 -28.47 -43.15 27.92
N THR A 126 -27.46 -42.46 27.39
CA THR A 126 -26.29 -42.02 28.18
C THR A 126 -26.69 -40.91 29.15
N ILE A 127 -27.60 -40.01 28.72
CA ILE A 127 -28.14 -38.94 29.57
C ILE A 127 -28.96 -39.54 30.72
N ASP A 128 -29.80 -40.53 30.42
CA ASP A 128 -30.69 -41.14 31.41
C ASP A 128 -29.90 -41.97 32.43
N LYS A 129 -28.88 -42.73 32.00
CA LYS A 129 -27.94 -43.42 32.92
C LYS A 129 -27.19 -42.44 33.83
N PHE A 130 -26.81 -41.27 33.32
CA PHE A 130 -26.18 -40.24 34.15
C PHE A 130 -27.13 -39.67 35.19
N ARG A 131 -28.40 -39.44 34.81
CA ARG A 131 -29.45 -38.94 35.71
C ARG A 131 -29.74 -39.92 36.83
N GLU A 132 -29.88 -41.21 36.54
CA GLU A 132 -30.11 -42.23 37.57
C GLU A 132 -28.94 -42.29 38.56
N ARG A 133 -27.71 -42.15 38.08
CA ARG A 133 -26.52 -42.18 38.92
C ARG A 133 -26.40 -40.96 39.83
N ILE A 134 -26.84 -39.78 39.38
CA ILE A 134 -26.94 -38.58 40.21
C ILE A 134 -28.03 -38.74 41.28
N LEU A 135 -29.19 -39.31 40.92
CA LEU A 135 -30.28 -39.56 41.87
C LEU A 135 -29.87 -40.56 42.96
N ALA A 136 -29.14 -41.61 42.59
CA ALA A 136 -28.65 -42.62 43.53
C ALA A 136 -27.55 -42.10 44.50
N LEU A 137 -26.89 -40.99 44.17
CA LEU A 137 -25.88 -40.36 45.04
C LEU A 137 -26.48 -39.33 46.01
N ASN A 138 -27.73 -38.90 45.77
CA ASN A 138 -28.46 -37.92 46.58
C ASN A 138 -29.56 -38.55 47.45
N ALA A 139 -29.67 -39.88 47.46
CA ALA A 139 -30.55 -40.68 48.33
C ALA A 139 -29.74 -41.30 49.47
#